data_AF-M7PHV8-F1
#
_entry.id   AF-M7PHV8-F1
#
_cell.length_a   1.000
_cell.length_b   1.000
_cell.length_c   1.000
_cell.angle_alpha   90.00
_cell.angle_beta   90.00
_cell.angle_gamma   90.00
#
_symmetry.space_group_name_H-M   'P 1'
#
loop_
_entity.id
_entity.type
_entity.pdbx_description
1 polymer ?
#
loop_
_entity_poly.entity_id
_entity_poly.type
_entity_poly.pdbx_seq_one_letter_code
_entity_poly.pdbx_strand_id
1 'polypeptide(L)'
;MRLSTQQFHQVIFSLCASIVLLLTAPLKAETVDQIFTLNDDSVDTFLVEMISDYQRFQQEVIDYRRFYEERGDHRGYMVWRQNAFSPTVRNRNAFYQAMLEHNRQLIETQQLEPVFRVFDSLERFSVDVMQGFVEQDFEAIQNARNTLNTNRQVIEELKLNRALEF
;
A
#
# COMPACT_ATOMS: atom_id res chain seq x y z
N MET A 1 -21.79 45.46 -11.05
CA MET A 1 -23.11 44.77 -11.08
C MET A 1 -23.31 44.13 -9.71
N ARG A 2 -24.12 44.73 -8.83
CA ARG A 2 -24.34 44.24 -7.46
C ARG A 2 -25.51 43.24 -7.49
N LEU A 3 -25.24 41.98 -7.19
CA LEU A 3 -26.28 40.96 -7.04
C LEU A 3 -27.16 41.32 -5.84
N SER A 4 -28.48 41.20 -5.99
CA SER A 4 -29.41 41.46 -4.88
C SER A 4 -29.30 40.36 -3.83
N THR A 5 -29.60 40.69 -2.57
CA THR A 5 -29.50 39.78 -1.42
C THR A 5 -30.25 38.46 -1.65
N GLN A 6 -31.32 38.48 -2.45
CA GLN A 6 -32.12 37.30 -2.82
C GLN A 6 -31.43 36.37 -3.82
N GLN A 7 -30.66 36.92 -4.77
CA GLN A 7 -29.88 36.13 -5.73
C GLN A 7 -28.68 35.46 -5.06
N PHE A 8 -28.12 36.08 -4.01
CA PHE A 8 -27.02 35.51 -3.23
C PHE A 8 -27.45 34.25 -2.46
N HIS A 9 -28.67 34.23 -1.90
CA HIS A 9 -29.20 33.08 -1.16
C HIS A 9 -29.51 31.89 -2.10
N GLN A 10 -30.02 32.13 -3.31
CA GLN A 10 -30.28 31.06 -4.28
C GLN A 10 -29.00 30.38 -4.78
N VAL A 11 -27.92 31.16 -4.96
CA VAL A 11 -26.60 30.60 -5.37
C VAL A 11 -25.99 29.76 -4.24
N ILE A 12 -26.07 30.21 -2.98
CA ILE A 12 -25.54 29.45 -1.83
C ILE A 12 -26.32 28.15 -1.62
N PHE A 13 -27.65 28.18 -1.70
CA PHE A 13 -28.48 26.99 -1.51
C PHE A 13 -28.25 25.95 -2.62
N SER A 14 -28.03 26.39 -3.86
CA SER A 14 -27.70 25.52 -4.99
C SER A 14 -26.28 24.91 -4.87
N LEU A 15 -25.33 25.59 -4.23
CA LEU A 15 -23.97 25.09 -4.02
C LEU A 15 -23.92 24.02 -2.91
N CYS A 16 -24.76 24.15 -1.88
CA CYS A 16 -24.81 23.17 -0.79
C CYS A 16 -25.48 21.85 -1.22
N ALA A 17 -26.49 21.90 -2.10
CA ALA A 17 -27.18 20.71 -2.59
C ALA A 17 -26.28 19.80 -3.45
N SER A 18 -25.34 20.38 -4.20
CA SER A 18 -24.38 19.62 -5.02
C SER A 18 -23.22 19.03 -4.22
N ILE A 19 -22.86 19.60 -3.07
CA ILE A 19 -21.83 19.03 -2.18
C ILE A 19 -22.34 17.76 -1.47
N VAL A 20 -23.63 17.71 -1.10
CA VAL A 20 -24.22 16.54 -0.44
C VAL A 20 -24.31 15.33 -1.39
N LEU A 21 -24.54 15.56 -2.69
CA LEU A 21 -24.57 14.49 -3.70
C LEU A 21 -23.20 13.90 -4.05
N LEU A 22 -22.10 14.62 -3.82
CA LEU A 22 -20.73 14.12 -4.00
C LEU A 22 -20.24 13.28 -2.80
N LEU A 23 -20.88 13.42 -1.62
CA LEU A 23 -20.53 12.69 -0.41
C LEU A 23 -21.25 11.34 -0.24
N THR A 24 -22.22 11.02 -1.10
CA THR A 24 -23.01 9.78 -1.04
C THR A 24 -22.68 8.79 -2.15
N ALA A 25 -21.66 9.05 -2.97
CA ALA A 25 -21.15 8.05 -3.89
C ALA A 25 -20.71 6.83 -3.05
N PRO A 26 -21.31 5.64 -3.25
CA PRO A 26 -20.87 4.46 -2.53
C PRO A 26 -19.40 4.25 -2.86
N LEU A 27 -18.55 4.23 -1.83
CA LEU A 27 -17.20 3.69 -1.93
C LEU A 27 -17.35 2.32 -2.59
N LYS A 28 -16.77 2.16 -3.79
CA LYS A 28 -16.71 0.89 -4.49
C LYS A 28 -16.14 -0.11 -3.49
N ALA A 29 -16.97 -1.02 -3.00
CA ALA A 29 -16.54 -2.05 -2.07
C ALA A 29 -15.43 -2.83 -2.78
N GLU A 30 -14.22 -2.77 -2.24
CA GLU A 30 -13.15 -3.70 -2.62
C GLU A 30 -13.73 -5.10 -2.43
N THR A 31 -13.85 -5.85 -3.51
CA THR A 31 -14.17 -7.27 -3.46
C THR A 31 -13.10 -7.93 -2.62
N VAL A 32 -13.49 -8.59 -1.53
CA VAL A 32 -12.54 -9.41 -0.74
C VAL A 32 -12.03 -10.49 -1.68
N ASP A 33 -10.74 -10.43 -2.02
CA ASP A 33 -10.11 -11.46 -2.84
C ASP A 33 -10.31 -12.82 -2.17
N GLN A 34 -10.82 -13.77 -2.94
CA GLN A 34 -11.20 -15.07 -2.42
C GLN A 34 -9.95 -15.87 -2.02
N ILE A 35 -9.98 -16.52 -0.86
CA ILE A 35 -8.93 -17.46 -0.46
C ILE A 35 -9.06 -18.75 -1.27
N PHE A 36 -7.96 -19.22 -1.84
CA PHE A 36 -7.91 -20.43 -2.65
C PHE A 36 -6.74 -21.34 -2.28
N THR A 37 -6.84 -22.60 -2.67
CA THR A 37 -5.79 -23.60 -2.45
C THR A 37 -4.72 -23.48 -3.53
N LEU A 38 -3.48 -23.29 -3.08
CA LEU A 38 -2.29 -23.30 -3.91
C LEU A 38 -1.85 -24.75 -4.18
N ASN A 39 -1.26 -24.96 -5.34
CA ASN A 39 -0.58 -26.19 -5.73
C ASN A 39 0.70 -25.85 -6.50
N ASP A 40 1.43 -26.87 -6.95
CA ASP A 40 2.69 -26.70 -7.68
C ASP A 40 2.54 -25.89 -8.98
N ASP A 41 1.36 -25.94 -9.62
CA ASP A 41 1.08 -25.21 -10.86
C ASP A 41 0.72 -23.74 -10.62
N SER A 42 0.14 -23.41 -9.45
CA SER A 42 -0.40 -22.07 -9.16
C SER A 42 0.46 -21.24 -8.23
N VAL A 43 1.34 -21.86 -7.43
CA VAL A 43 2.11 -21.17 -6.39
C VAL A 43 3.05 -20.12 -6.98
N ASP A 44 3.68 -20.40 -8.12
CA ASP A 44 4.63 -19.47 -8.74
C ASP A 44 3.95 -18.21 -9.25
N THR A 45 2.80 -18.37 -9.92
CA THR A 45 2.00 -17.22 -10.39
C THR A 45 1.55 -16.36 -9.20
N PHE A 46 1.10 -17.00 -8.12
CA PHE A 46 0.71 -16.29 -6.90
C PHE A 46 1.88 -15.51 -6.28
N LEU A 47 3.09 -16.10 -6.23
CA LEU A 47 4.27 -15.42 -5.71
C LEU A 47 4.69 -14.24 -6.59
N VAL A 48 4.60 -14.36 -7.91
CA VAL A 48 4.82 -13.26 -8.86
C VAL A 48 3.89 -12.10 -8.57
N GLU A 49 2.60 -12.37 -8.40
CA GLU A 49 1.61 -11.33 -8.08
C GLU A 49 1.91 -10.67 -6.73
N MET A 50 2.21 -11.45 -5.70
CA MET A 50 2.54 -10.92 -4.37
C MET A 50 3.78 -10.04 -4.38
N ILE A 51 4.84 -10.44 -5.08
CA ILE A 51 6.07 -9.64 -5.21
C ILE A 51 5.83 -8.39 -6.05
N SER A 52 5.03 -8.49 -7.11
CA SER A 52 4.66 -7.34 -7.94
C SER A 52 3.86 -6.30 -7.14
N ASP A 53 2.91 -6.75 -6.32
CA ASP A 53 2.19 -5.88 -5.39
C ASP A 53 3.13 -5.23 -4.39
N TYR A 54 4.07 -6.00 -3.81
CA TYR A 54 5.08 -5.46 -2.89
C TYR A 54 5.89 -4.35 -3.54
N GLN A 55 6.44 -4.59 -4.74
CA GLN A 55 7.26 -3.62 -5.47
C GLN A 55 6.45 -2.38 -5.85
N ARG A 56 5.19 -2.54 -6.27
CA ARG A 56 4.29 -1.42 -6.54
C ARG A 56 4.11 -0.55 -5.30
N PHE A 57 3.71 -1.12 -4.16
CA PHE A 57 3.51 -0.35 -2.93
C PHE A 57 4.80 0.27 -2.40
N GLN A 58 5.92 -0.44 -2.51
CA GLN A 58 7.24 0.11 -2.18
C GLN A 58 7.53 1.37 -3.02
N GLN A 59 7.28 1.31 -4.33
CA GLN A 59 7.52 2.42 -5.23
C GLN A 59 6.56 3.58 -4.96
N GLU A 60 5.30 3.31 -4.65
CA GLU A 60 4.32 4.34 -4.26
C GLU A 60 4.79 5.16 -3.04
N VAL A 61 5.32 4.50 -2.00
CA VAL A 61 5.90 5.20 -0.83
C VAL A 61 7.00 6.18 -1.26
N ILE A 62 7.90 5.73 -2.13
CA ILE A 62 9.05 6.53 -2.58
C ILE A 62 8.57 7.71 -3.45
N ASP A 63 7.65 7.46 -4.36
CA ASP A 63 7.13 8.46 -5.30
C ASP A 63 6.30 9.53 -4.58
N TYR A 64 5.41 9.13 -3.67
CA TYR A 64 4.62 10.08 -2.89
C TYR A 64 5.50 10.87 -1.91
N ARG A 65 6.50 10.25 -1.29
CA ARG A 65 7.47 10.97 -0.45
C ARG A 65 8.16 12.07 -1.27
N ARG A 66 8.63 11.76 -2.49
CA ARG A 66 9.23 12.75 -3.40
C ARG A 66 8.23 13.84 -3.80
N PHE A 67 7.03 13.46 -4.21
CA PHE A 67 5.98 14.39 -4.62
C PHE A 67 5.69 15.44 -3.55
N TYR A 68 5.61 15.04 -2.28
CA TYR A 68 5.36 15.94 -1.16
C TYR A 68 6.61 16.74 -0.73
N GLU A 69 7.80 16.16 -0.85
CA GLU A 69 9.08 16.85 -0.60
C GLU A 69 9.26 18.04 -1.54
N GLU A 70 9.03 17.85 -2.85
CA GLU A 70 9.12 18.92 -3.87
C GLU A 70 8.17 20.11 -3.60
N ARG A 71 7.15 19.90 -2.76
CA ARG A 71 6.15 20.89 -2.38
C ARG A 71 6.35 21.44 -0.97
N GLY A 72 7.31 20.91 -0.22
CA GLY A 72 7.48 21.22 1.20
C GLY A 72 6.27 20.83 2.05
N ASP A 73 5.46 19.86 1.61
CA ASP A 73 4.19 19.50 2.25
C ASP A 73 4.30 18.16 3.01
N HIS A 74 4.99 18.20 4.14
CA HIS A 74 5.19 17.03 5.00
C HIS A 74 3.86 16.51 5.57
N ARG A 75 2.92 17.42 5.85
CA ARG A 75 1.60 17.07 6.39
C ARG A 75 0.77 16.30 5.37
N GLY A 76 0.81 16.72 4.10
CA GLY A 76 0.14 16.03 3.01
C GLY A 76 0.59 14.58 2.89
N TYR A 77 1.90 14.31 3.03
CA TYR A 77 2.42 12.95 3.03
C TYR A 77 1.88 12.11 4.19
N MET A 78 1.85 12.65 5.42
CA MET A 78 1.27 11.94 6.58
C MET A 78 -0.21 11.59 6.36
N VAL A 79 -0.98 12.57 5.85
CA VAL A 79 -2.42 12.39 5.57
C VAL A 79 -2.64 11.33 4.49
N TRP A 80 -1.87 11.37 3.40
CA TRP A 80 -1.91 10.35 2.36
C TRP A 80 -1.58 8.96 2.93
N ARG A 81 -0.49 8.84 3.70
CA ARG A 81 -0.08 7.56 4.29
C ARG A 81 -1.19 6.98 5.16
N GLN A 82 -1.77 7.80 6.03
CA GLN A 82 -2.79 7.38 6.98
C GLN A 82 -4.12 6.99 6.31
N ASN A 83 -4.55 7.75 5.31
CA ASN A 83 -5.90 7.62 4.76
C ASN A 83 -5.98 6.83 3.45
N ALA A 84 -4.88 6.73 2.71
CA ALA A 84 -4.82 5.99 1.45
C ALA A 84 -3.92 4.76 1.58
N PHE A 85 -2.63 4.96 1.86
CA PHE A 85 -1.65 3.87 1.82
C PHE A 85 -1.90 2.77 2.85
N SER A 86 -1.94 3.12 4.14
CA SER A 86 -2.01 2.13 5.24
C SER A 86 -3.27 1.26 5.18
N PRO A 87 -4.49 1.78 4.95
CA PRO A 87 -5.67 0.93 4.81
C PRO A 87 -5.53 -0.07 3.66
N THR A 88 -5.09 0.38 2.48
CA THR A 88 -4.92 -0.49 1.31
C THR A 88 -3.87 -1.57 1.55
N VAL A 89 -2.71 -1.22 2.10
CA VAL A 89 -1.65 -2.19 2.39
C VAL A 89 -2.07 -3.17 3.49
N ARG A 90 -2.78 -2.74 4.53
CA ARG A 90 -3.29 -3.65 5.56
C ARG A 90 -4.31 -4.63 5.02
N ASN A 91 -5.23 -4.19 4.16
CA ASN A 91 -6.20 -5.07 3.51
C ASN A 91 -5.48 -6.13 2.66
N ARG A 92 -4.51 -5.69 1.85
CA ARG A 92 -3.73 -6.60 0.99
C ARG A 92 -2.84 -7.55 1.82
N ASN A 93 -2.20 -7.07 2.88
CA ASN A 93 -1.43 -7.94 3.78
C ASN A 93 -2.33 -8.96 4.47
N ALA A 94 -3.53 -8.56 4.92
CA ALA A 94 -4.48 -9.50 5.52
C ALA A 94 -4.87 -10.62 4.55
N PHE A 95 -5.05 -10.32 3.26
CA PHE A 95 -5.24 -11.33 2.22
C PHE A 95 -4.04 -12.28 2.13
N TYR A 96 -2.81 -11.78 2.06
CA TYR A 96 -1.61 -12.63 1.97
C TYR A 96 -1.38 -13.47 3.23
N GLN A 97 -1.67 -12.94 4.42
CA GLN A 97 -1.61 -13.71 5.67
C GLN A 97 -2.69 -14.81 5.72
N ALA A 98 -3.89 -14.54 5.18
CA ALA A 98 -4.92 -15.57 5.07
C ALA A 98 -4.55 -16.66 4.05
N MET A 99 -3.93 -16.29 2.92
CA MET A 99 -3.38 -17.24 1.96
C MET A 99 -2.25 -18.08 2.55
N LEU A 100 -1.38 -17.47 3.38
CA LEU A 100 -0.35 -18.17 4.14
C LEU A 100 -0.95 -19.22 5.07
N GLU A 101 -1.93 -18.83 5.88
CA GLU A 101 -2.57 -19.73 6.83
C GLU A 101 -3.28 -20.90 6.13
N HIS A 102 -4.07 -20.59 5.09
CA HIS A 102 -4.83 -21.60 4.35
C HIS A 102 -3.93 -22.61 3.62
N ASN A 103 -2.76 -22.18 3.16
CA ASN A 103 -1.81 -22.98 2.37
C ASN A 103 -0.54 -23.36 3.14
N ARG A 104 -0.59 -23.30 4.47
CA ARG A 104 0.56 -23.45 5.38
C ARG A 104 1.41 -24.67 5.06
N GLN A 105 0.80 -25.83 4.83
CA GLN A 105 1.52 -27.06 4.53
C GLN A 105 2.39 -26.95 3.28
N LEU A 106 1.85 -26.42 2.18
CA LEU A 106 2.61 -26.25 0.93
C LEU A 106 3.74 -25.22 1.12
N ILE A 107 3.43 -24.10 1.76
CA ILE A 107 4.35 -22.99 1.98
C ILE A 107 5.53 -23.41 2.86
N GLU A 108 5.28 -24.14 3.93
CA GLU A 108 6.33 -24.67 4.81
C GLU A 108 7.17 -25.72 4.07
N THR A 109 6.53 -26.64 3.34
CA THR A 109 7.23 -27.68 2.56
C THR A 109 8.17 -27.08 1.53
N GLN A 110 7.74 -26.01 0.86
CA GLN A 110 8.51 -25.32 -0.17
C GLN A 110 9.37 -24.17 0.39
N GLN A 111 9.40 -23.97 1.72
CA GLN A 111 10.19 -22.93 2.39
C GLN A 111 9.90 -21.50 1.90
N LEU A 112 8.63 -21.21 1.60
CA LEU A 112 8.19 -19.94 1.01
C LEU A 112 7.80 -18.88 2.05
N GLU A 113 7.77 -19.22 3.35
CA GLU A 113 7.40 -18.28 4.42
C GLU A 113 8.17 -16.95 4.40
N PRO A 114 9.51 -16.91 4.13
CA PRO A 114 10.24 -15.64 4.06
C PRO A 114 9.65 -14.64 3.06
N VAL A 115 9.06 -15.11 1.97
CA VAL A 115 8.47 -14.26 0.92
C VAL A 115 7.23 -13.53 1.46
N PHE A 116 6.41 -14.17 2.29
CA PHE A 116 5.25 -13.53 2.91
C PHE A 116 5.65 -12.41 3.88
N ARG A 117 6.80 -12.57 4.55
CA ARG A 117 7.35 -11.53 5.46
C ARG A 117 7.82 -10.29 4.71
N VAL A 118 8.16 -10.40 3.42
CA VAL A 118 8.50 -9.25 2.58
C VAL A 118 7.31 -8.30 2.49
N PHE A 119 6.11 -8.81 2.20
CA PHE A 119 4.92 -7.97 2.12
C PHE A 119 4.56 -7.35 3.48
N ASP A 120 4.62 -8.13 4.56
CA ASP A 120 4.34 -7.67 5.93
C ASP A 120 5.23 -6.48 6.36
N SER A 121 6.44 -6.40 5.82
CA SER A 121 7.37 -5.33 6.13
C SER A 121 6.97 -3.94 5.60
N LEU A 122 6.04 -3.85 4.63
CA LEU A 122 5.67 -2.60 3.96
C LEU A 122 5.13 -1.53 4.90
N GLU A 123 4.33 -1.92 5.90
CA GLU A 123 3.76 -0.95 6.85
C GLU A 123 4.86 -0.30 7.69
N ARG A 124 5.84 -1.08 8.14
CA ARG A 124 7.01 -0.58 8.88
C ARG A 124 7.92 0.26 7.98
N PHE A 125 8.24 -0.22 6.79
CA PHE A 125 9.00 0.55 5.80
C PHE A 125 8.37 1.93 5.54
N SER A 126 7.04 2.01 5.38
CA SER A 126 6.37 3.28 5.14
C SER A 126 6.36 4.20 6.37
N VAL A 127 6.36 3.65 7.60
CA VAL A 127 6.55 4.44 8.83
C VAL A 127 7.96 5.01 8.88
N ASP A 128 8.97 4.19 8.64
CA ASP A 128 10.38 4.60 8.69
C ASP A 128 10.67 5.70 7.66
N VAL A 129 10.12 5.59 6.44
CA VAL A 129 10.21 6.65 5.42
C VAL A 129 9.51 7.93 5.88
N MET A 130 8.36 7.82 6.55
CA MET A 130 7.63 8.97 7.08
C MET A 130 8.42 9.68 8.16
N GLN A 131 8.96 8.96 9.14
CA GLN A 131 9.76 9.54 10.22
C GLN A 131 11.02 10.20 9.67
N GLY A 132 11.72 9.53 8.76
CA GLY A 132 12.88 10.10 8.08
C GLY A 132 12.57 11.38 7.30
N PHE A 133 11.37 11.49 6.72
CA PHE A 133 10.95 12.67 5.96
C PHE A 133 10.44 13.81 6.85
N VAL A 134 9.54 13.52 7.78
CA VAL A 134 8.82 14.51 8.59
C VAL A 134 9.68 14.98 9.76
N GLU A 135 10.33 14.04 10.45
CA GLU A 135 11.05 14.27 11.72
C GLU A 135 12.55 14.40 11.51
N GLN A 136 13.05 14.21 10.27
CA GLN A 136 14.47 14.16 9.94
C GLN A 136 15.21 13.06 10.72
N ASP A 137 14.50 11.97 11.04
CA ASP A 137 15.05 10.86 11.79
C ASP A 137 16.00 10.01 10.91
N PHE A 138 17.29 10.18 11.15
CA PHE A 138 18.34 9.43 10.43
C PHE A 138 18.30 7.93 10.72
N GLU A 139 17.88 7.50 11.92
CA GLU A 139 17.76 6.08 12.26
C GLU A 139 16.63 5.45 11.44
N ALA A 140 15.49 6.13 11.34
CA ALA A 140 14.38 5.70 10.50
C ALA A 140 14.79 5.55 9.02
N ILE A 141 15.60 6.49 8.48
CA ILE A 141 16.15 6.36 7.12
C ILE A 141 17.02 5.10 6.97
N GLN A 142 17.82 4.75 7.98
CA GLN A 142 18.64 3.54 7.94
C GLN A 142 17.79 2.28 8.06
N ASN A 143 16.77 2.28 8.91
CA ASN A 143 15.83 1.17 9.05
C ASN A 143 15.11 0.89 7.73
N ALA A 144 14.61 1.93 7.06
CA ALA A 144 14.00 1.80 5.74
C ALA A 144 14.98 1.16 4.71
N ARG A 145 16.25 1.61 4.68
CA ARG A 145 17.27 1.02 3.78
C ARG A 145 17.56 -0.44 4.11
N ASN A 146 17.66 -0.78 5.39
CA ASN A 146 17.90 -2.14 5.84
C ASN A 146 16.74 -3.07 5.45
N THR A 147 15.50 -2.63 5.65
CA THR A 147 14.31 -3.37 5.20
C THR A 147 14.37 -3.64 3.69
N LEU A 148 14.68 -2.62 2.87
CA LEU A 148 14.80 -2.80 1.43
C LEU A 148 15.90 -3.79 1.02
N ASN A 149 17.05 -3.76 1.70
CA ASN A 149 18.14 -4.66 1.40
C ASN A 149 17.81 -6.11 1.78
N THR A 150 17.24 -6.33 2.97
CA THR A 150 16.81 -7.66 3.41
C THR A 150 15.74 -8.23 2.48
N ASN A 151 14.73 -7.43 2.13
CA ASN A 151 13.67 -7.89 1.25
C ASN A 151 14.19 -8.19 -0.17
N ARG A 152 15.14 -7.39 -0.66
CA ARG A 152 15.79 -7.66 -1.95
C ARG A 152 16.51 -9.00 -1.93
N GLN A 153 17.23 -9.33 -0.85
CA GLN A 153 17.90 -10.63 -0.73
C GLN A 153 16.90 -11.78 -0.81
N VAL A 154 15.79 -11.71 -0.07
CA VAL A 154 14.73 -12.73 -0.12
C VAL A 154 14.13 -12.88 -1.52
N ILE A 155 13.86 -11.77 -2.22
CA ILE A 155 13.31 -11.79 -3.57
C ILE A 155 14.30 -12.41 -4.57
N GLU A 156 15.57 -12.03 -4.51
CA GLU A 156 16.60 -12.57 -5.42
C GLU A 156 16.89 -14.06 -5.16
N GLU A 157 16.87 -14.49 -3.90
CA GLU A 157 16.92 -15.92 -3.55
C GLU A 157 15.73 -16.69 -4.12
N LEU A 158 14.52 -16.12 -4.03
CA LEU A 158 13.32 -16.72 -4.61
C LEU A 158 13.42 -16.85 -6.14
N LYS A 159 13.85 -15.78 -6.83
CA LYS A 159 14.07 -15.77 -8.29
C LYS A 159 15.03 -16.88 -8.68
N LEU A 160 16.16 -17.00 -7.99
CA LEU A 160 17.18 -18.01 -8.27
C LEU A 160 16.66 -19.43 -8.06
N ASN A 161 16.00 -19.68 -6.94
CA ASN A 161 15.55 -21.03 -6.55
C ASN A 161 14.39 -21.55 -7.40
N ARG A 162 13.60 -20.66 -7.99
CA ARG A 162 12.37 -21.02 -8.71
C ARG A 162 12.36 -20.59 -10.18
N ALA A 163 13.43 -19.97 -10.67
CA ALA A 163 13.53 -19.41 -12.02
C ALA A 163 12.38 -18.44 -12.37
N LEU A 164 12.00 -17.58 -11.41
CA LEU A 164 10.93 -16.60 -11.56
C LEU A 164 11.48 -15.25 -12.07
N GLU A 165 10.67 -14.56 -12.87
CA GLU A 165 10.91 -13.19 -13.31
C GLU A 165 9.88 -12.26 -12.67
N PHE A 166 10.36 -11.13 -12.12
CA PHE A 166 9.54 -10.05 -11.53
C PHE A 166 10.04 -8.72 -12.06
#